data_AF-A0A3D5FS44-F1
#
_entry.id   AF-A0A3D5FS44-F1
#
_cell.length_a   1.000
_cell.length_b   1.000
_cell.length_c   1.000
_cell.angle_alpha   90.00
_cell.angle_beta   90.00
_cell.angle_gamma   90.00
#
_symmetry.space_group_name_H-M   'P 1'
#
loop_
_entity.id
_entity.type
_entity.pdbx_description
1 polymer ?
#
loop_
_entity_poly.entity_id
_entity_poly.type
_entity_poly.pdbx_seq_one_letter_code
_entity_poly.pdbx_strand_id
1 'polypeptide(L)'
;MNKKNDRRGFPLRSFCMYVALSLLQPLLAVASSTTDSVHQDHRRLLQELTSAQTMATPYLVIDTRDNVVQLRDTDHRLLRSAVAATGAARRFQGREKLWKWSWKFATPSGRFSILRKVSDPLWVKPDWHFLEVGEQVPVFAEDPRRFQRGVLGRYALYFAKDLMIHGTLYEVNLGKSITHGCVRVGAEDLEYLYEHVDVGWPVYIY
;
A
#
# COMPACT_ATOMS: atom_id res chain seq x y z
N MET A 1 -52.25 21.26 52.99
CA MET A 1 -52.47 19.80 53.00
C MET A 1 -51.47 19.14 53.95
N ASN A 2 -51.97 18.37 54.93
CA ASN A 2 -51.41 17.17 55.60
C ASN A 2 -49.89 16.88 55.56
N LYS A 3 -49.21 16.34 56.58
CA LYS A 3 -49.50 15.97 57.99
C LYS A 3 -48.15 15.50 58.56
N LYS A 4 -47.73 16.08 59.70
CA LYS A 4 -47.31 15.41 60.95
C LYS A 4 -46.31 14.22 60.92
N ASN A 5 -45.24 14.41 61.71
CA ASN A 5 -44.75 13.54 62.81
C ASN A 5 -44.16 12.16 62.42
N ASP A 6 -43.24 11.52 63.14
CA ASP A 6 -42.55 11.71 64.41
C ASP A 6 -41.43 10.64 64.44
N ARG A 7 -40.33 10.95 65.11
CA ARG A 7 -39.53 10.06 65.99
C ARG A 7 -39.07 8.64 65.59
N ARG A 8 -37.81 8.44 66.02
CA ARG A 8 -37.20 7.27 66.72
C ARG A 8 -36.45 6.23 65.87
N GLY A 9 -35.17 6.09 66.21
CA GLY A 9 -34.66 4.86 66.80
C GLY A 9 -34.04 3.82 65.86
N PHE A 10 -32.71 3.70 65.94
CA PHE A 10 -31.84 2.61 65.48
C PHE A 10 -32.37 1.19 65.77
N PRO A 11 -32.00 0.16 64.97
CA PRO A 11 -30.78 -0.61 65.30
C PRO A 11 -29.95 -1.17 64.12
N LEU A 12 -28.75 -1.64 64.49
CA LEU A 12 -27.70 -2.27 63.68
C LEU A 12 -28.17 -3.50 62.87
N ARG A 13 -27.58 -3.67 61.68
CA ARG A 13 -26.60 -4.73 61.29
C ARG A 13 -26.66 -4.96 59.77
N SER A 14 -25.55 -4.73 59.07
CA SER A 14 -24.98 -5.69 58.10
C SER A 14 -23.76 -5.09 57.41
N PHE A 15 -22.60 -5.60 57.81
CA PHE A 15 -21.53 -6.11 56.94
C PHE A 15 -21.71 -5.89 55.43
N CYS A 16 -20.80 -5.16 54.79
CA CYS A 16 -19.96 -5.68 53.69
C CYS A 16 -19.05 -4.56 53.14
N MET A 17 -17.78 -4.91 52.96
CA MET A 17 -16.79 -4.40 51.99
C MET A 17 -17.01 -3.03 51.36
N TYR A 18 -16.03 -2.12 51.49
CA TYR A 18 -15.33 -1.50 50.35
C TYR A 18 -14.06 -0.80 50.86
N VAL A 19 -12.97 -1.57 51.04
CA VAL A 19 -11.62 -1.01 50.91
C VAL A 19 -11.29 -1.16 49.43
N ALA A 20 -11.63 -0.15 48.64
CA ALA A 20 -11.22 -0.04 47.26
C ALA A 20 -10.47 1.28 47.10
N LEU A 21 -9.23 1.32 47.54
CA LEU A 21 -8.32 2.35 47.10
C LEU A 21 -6.91 1.80 46.96
N SER A 22 -6.39 2.00 45.75
CA SER A 22 -4.98 2.00 45.35
C SER A 22 -4.18 0.73 45.62
N LEU A 23 -3.84 0.03 44.52
CA LEU A 23 -2.53 -0.59 44.22
C LEU A 23 -2.72 -1.80 43.28
N LEU A 24 -3.27 -1.57 42.08
CA LEU A 24 -3.24 -2.59 41.03
C LEU A 24 -2.90 -1.97 39.66
N GLN A 25 -1.85 -1.16 39.61
CA GLN A 25 -1.23 -0.73 38.34
C GLN A 25 0.30 -0.68 38.45
N PRO A 26 1.00 -1.83 38.42
CA PRO A 26 2.29 -1.80 37.75
C PRO A 26 2.53 -2.94 36.75
N LEU A 27 1.69 -3.98 36.70
CA LEU A 27 2.01 -5.17 35.90
C LEU A 27 1.77 -5.00 34.39
N LEU A 28 0.73 -4.22 34.00
CA LEU A 28 0.41 -3.98 32.59
C LEU A 28 1.38 -3.01 31.90
N ALA A 29 1.93 -2.04 32.64
CA ALA A 29 2.85 -1.04 32.08
C ALA A 29 4.24 -1.63 31.79
N VAL A 30 4.74 -2.53 32.66
CA VAL A 30 6.07 -3.15 32.51
C VAL A 30 6.13 -4.10 31.31
N ALA A 31 5.09 -4.92 31.08
CA ALA A 31 5.06 -5.86 29.96
C ALA A 31 4.96 -5.17 28.58
N SER A 32 4.29 -4.01 28.51
CA SER A 32 4.30 -3.15 27.31
C SER A 32 5.70 -2.60 27.06
N SER A 33 6.33 -2.02 28.10
CA SER A 33 7.62 -1.34 27.96
C SER A 33 8.78 -2.24 27.53
N THR A 34 8.80 -3.50 27.96
CA THR A 34 9.84 -4.47 27.58
C THR A 34 9.63 -5.00 26.17
N THR A 35 8.38 -5.17 25.74
CA THR A 35 8.05 -5.58 24.37
C THR A 35 8.36 -4.44 23.39
N ASP A 36 8.03 -3.21 23.76
CA ASP A 36 8.34 -2.00 23.00
C ASP A 36 9.85 -1.79 22.85
N SER A 37 10.64 -2.01 23.91
CA SER A 37 12.11 -1.89 23.85
C SER A 37 12.74 -2.97 22.95
N VAL A 38 12.28 -4.22 23.04
CA VAL A 38 12.76 -5.31 22.18
C VAL A 38 12.40 -5.05 20.70
N HIS A 39 11.22 -4.51 20.40
CA HIS A 39 10.85 -4.14 19.03
C HIS A 39 11.66 -2.95 18.49
N GLN A 40 12.04 -2.01 19.35
CA GLN A 40 12.92 -0.91 18.98
C GLN A 40 14.33 -1.40 18.70
N ASP A 41 14.89 -2.24 19.58
CA ASP A 41 16.22 -2.84 19.39
C ASP A 41 16.27 -3.73 18.15
N HIS A 42 15.24 -4.55 17.91
CA HIS A 42 15.15 -5.36 16.70
C HIS A 42 15.13 -4.51 15.43
N ARG A 43 14.30 -3.44 15.39
CA ARG A 43 14.26 -2.52 14.25
C ARG A 43 15.59 -1.82 14.03
N ARG A 44 16.23 -1.37 15.12
CA ARG A 44 17.56 -0.75 15.08
C ARG A 44 18.60 -1.71 14.52
N LEU A 45 18.66 -2.94 15.02
CA LEU A 45 19.60 -3.96 14.54
C LEU A 45 19.36 -4.32 13.08
N LEU A 46 18.10 -4.46 12.66
CA LEU A 46 17.78 -4.65 11.24
C LEU A 46 18.24 -3.47 10.38
N GLN A 47 18.10 -2.25 10.88
CA GLN A 47 18.54 -1.05 10.18
C GLN A 47 20.07 -0.98 10.10
N GLU A 48 20.78 -1.30 11.18
CA GLU A 48 22.24 -1.40 11.22
C GLU A 48 22.76 -2.48 10.25
N LEU A 49 22.19 -3.69 10.30
CA LEU A 49 22.53 -4.80 9.40
C LEU A 49 22.26 -4.46 7.93
N THR A 50 21.15 -3.77 7.64
CA THR A 50 20.83 -3.31 6.29
C THR A 50 21.84 -2.25 5.84
N SER A 51 22.10 -1.24 6.67
CA SER A 51 23.04 -0.17 6.33
C SER A 51 24.49 -0.63 6.15
N ALA A 52 24.86 -1.75 6.76
CA ALA A 52 26.18 -2.35 6.62
C ALA A 52 26.33 -3.19 5.34
N GLN A 53 25.24 -3.54 4.66
CA GLN A 53 25.27 -4.28 3.40
C GLN A 53 25.25 -3.29 2.24
N THR A 54 26.23 -3.37 1.34
CA THR A 54 26.17 -2.60 0.09
C THR A 54 25.48 -3.43 -0.98
N MET A 55 24.56 -2.82 -1.72
CA MET A 55 23.92 -3.46 -2.87
C MET A 55 24.81 -3.40 -4.11
N ALA A 56 24.77 -4.43 -4.95
CA ALA A 56 25.53 -4.45 -6.20
C ALA A 56 25.07 -3.37 -7.21
N THR A 57 23.80 -2.97 -7.12
CA THR A 57 23.17 -1.96 -7.98
C THR A 57 22.25 -1.08 -7.15
N PRO A 58 21.95 0.14 -7.61
CA PRO A 58 20.78 0.87 -7.13
C PRO A 58 19.49 0.06 -7.33
N TYR A 59 18.44 0.44 -6.61
CA TYR A 59 17.19 -0.32 -6.60
C TYR A 59 15.98 0.55 -6.26
N LEU A 60 14.81 0.06 -6.64
CA LEU A 60 13.53 0.68 -6.32
C LEU A 60 12.86 0.01 -5.13
N VAL A 61 12.17 0.82 -4.32
CA VAL A 61 11.26 0.37 -3.27
C VAL A 61 9.89 0.96 -3.55
N ILE A 62 8.87 0.13 -3.58
CA ILE A 62 7.47 0.53 -3.73
C ILE A 62 6.77 0.20 -2.42
N ASP A 63 6.45 1.23 -1.65
CA ASP A 63 5.65 1.13 -0.43
C ASP A 63 4.18 1.26 -0.82
N THR A 64 3.43 0.15 -0.77
CA THR A 64 2.01 0.16 -1.14
C THR A 64 1.11 0.69 -0.03
N ARG A 65 1.61 0.80 1.20
CA ARG A 65 0.88 1.34 2.35
C ARG A 65 0.90 2.86 2.34
N ASP A 66 2.09 3.42 2.18
CA ASP A 66 2.29 4.86 2.12
C ASP A 66 2.16 5.42 0.69
N ASN A 67 2.00 4.53 -0.29
CA ASN A 67 1.83 4.88 -1.70
C ASN A 67 3.01 5.74 -2.21
N VAL A 68 4.23 5.23 -2.06
CA VAL A 68 5.47 5.92 -2.48
C VAL A 68 6.37 4.98 -3.27
N VAL A 69 7.03 5.51 -4.30
CA VAL A 69 8.16 4.86 -4.98
C VAL A 69 9.45 5.58 -4.61
N GLN A 70 10.44 4.83 -4.14
CA GLN A 70 11.76 5.36 -3.77
C GLN A 70 12.83 4.74 -4.64
N LEU A 71 13.70 5.57 -5.22
CA LEU A 71 14.95 5.13 -5.82
C LEU A 71 16.06 5.27 -4.78
N ARG A 72 16.83 4.21 -4.57
CA ARG A 72 17.95 4.17 -3.64
C ARG A 72 19.23 3.74 -4.33
N ASP A 73 20.35 4.29 -3.91
CA ASP A 73 21.68 3.90 -4.40
C ASP A 73 22.17 2.60 -3.77
N THR A 74 23.41 2.23 -4.09
CA THR A 74 24.08 1.03 -3.56
C THR A 74 24.31 1.08 -2.05
N ASP A 75 24.38 2.28 -1.47
CA ASP A 75 24.59 2.55 -0.05
C ASP A 75 23.27 2.80 0.70
N HIS A 76 22.14 2.42 0.08
CA HIS A 76 20.78 2.62 0.59
C HIS A 76 20.32 4.07 0.76
N ARG A 77 21.08 5.06 0.26
CA ARG A 77 20.69 6.47 0.30
C ARG A 77 19.55 6.73 -0.66
N LEU A 78 18.60 7.56 -0.23
CA LEU A 78 17.46 7.96 -1.03
C LEU A 78 17.91 8.96 -2.11
N LEU A 79 17.73 8.58 -3.38
CA LEU A 79 18.01 9.44 -4.53
C LEU A 79 16.77 10.21 -4.99
N ARG A 80 15.60 9.56 -5.00
CA ARG A 80 14.31 10.15 -5.38
C ARG A 80 13.18 9.49 -4.62
N SER A 81 12.18 10.27 -4.24
CA SER A 81 10.92 9.79 -3.66
C SER A 81 9.76 10.37 -4.44
N ALA A 82 8.89 9.51 -4.96
CA ALA A 82 7.74 9.87 -5.78
C ALA A 82 6.45 9.44 -5.09
N VAL A 83 5.48 10.36 -4.98
CA VAL A 83 4.13 9.99 -4.52
C VAL A 83 3.48 9.15 -5.60
N ALA A 84 2.90 8.02 -5.22
CA ALA A 84 2.39 7.02 -6.13
C ALA A 84 0.91 6.72 -5.91
N ALA A 85 0.26 6.09 -6.88
CA ALA A 85 -1.00 5.39 -6.65
C ALA A 85 -0.80 3.91 -6.95
N THR A 86 -1.18 3.04 -6.00
CA THR A 86 -0.98 1.59 -6.09
C THR A 86 -2.31 0.83 -6.19
N GLY A 87 -2.24 -0.50 -6.28
CA GLY A 87 -3.41 -1.34 -6.46
C GLY A 87 -4.42 -1.24 -5.31
N ALA A 88 -5.70 -1.17 -5.63
CA ALA A 88 -6.79 -1.00 -4.66
C ALA A 88 -7.05 -2.22 -3.75
N ALA A 89 -6.29 -3.30 -3.89
CA ALA A 89 -6.46 -4.59 -3.22
C ALA A 89 -7.87 -5.21 -3.34
N ARG A 90 -8.69 -4.76 -4.30
CA ARG A 90 -10.05 -5.27 -4.53
C ARG A 90 -10.07 -6.46 -5.48
N ARG A 91 -11.10 -7.29 -5.37
CA ARG A 91 -11.40 -8.34 -6.34
C ARG A 91 -12.49 -7.86 -7.28
N PHE A 92 -12.32 -8.11 -8.57
CA PHE A 92 -13.36 -7.95 -9.58
C PHE A 92 -13.80 -9.32 -10.07
N GLN A 93 -15.11 -9.52 -10.17
CA GLN A 93 -15.73 -10.71 -10.70
C GLN A 93 -16.70 -10.28 -11.81
N GLY A 94 -16.54 -10.84 -13.01
CA GLY A 94 -17.46 -10.60 -14.12
C GLY A 94 -18.89 -11.07 -13.80
N ARG A 95 -19.89 -10.49 -14.48
CA ARG A 95 -21.31 -10.83 -14.28
C ARG A 95 -21.67 -12.26 -14.74
N GLU A 96 -20.89 -12.83 -15.66
CA GLU A 96 -21.10 -14.19 -16.14
C GLU A 96 -20.43 -15.21 -15.20
N LYS A 97 -21.18 -16.24 -14.81
CA LYS A 97 -20.80 -17.30 -13.84
C LYS A 97 -19.66 -18.23 -14.32
N LEU A 98 -18.74 -17.76 -15.16
CA LEU A 98 -17.51 -18.48 -15.45
C LEU A 98 -16.40 -18.01 -14.49
N TRP A 99 -15.84 -18.96 -13.76
CA TRP A 99 -14.55 -18.87 -13.04
C TRP A 99 -13.38 -18.29 -13.87
N LYS A 100 -13.57 -18.06 -15.17
CA LYS A 100 -12.60 -17.39 -16.06
C LYS A 100 -12.43 -15.89 -15.79
N TRP A 101 -13.37 -15.22 -15.10
CA TRP A 101 -13.37 -13.75 -15.00
C TRP A 101 -13.20 -13.23 -13.56
N SER A 102 -12.13 -13.66 -12.88
CA SER A 102 -11.76 -13.10 -11.55
C SER A 102 -10.37 -12.45 -11.60
N TRP A 103 -10.30 -11.17 -11.24
CA TRP A 103 -9.05 -10.43 -11.09
C TRP A 103 -8.87 -9.95 -9.65
N LYS A 104 -7.61 -9.92 -9.21
CA LYS A 104 -7.19 -9.23 -7.99
C LYS A 104 -6.41 -7.98 -8.39
N PHE A 105 -6.98 -6.83 -8.09
CA PHE A 105 -6.42 -5.51 -8.39
C PHE A 105 -5.51 -5.05 -7.26
N ALA A 106 -4.42 -5.78 -7.04
CA ALA A 106 -3.40 -5.47 -6.04
C ALA A 106 -2.05 -5.30 -6.73
N THR A 107 -1.24 -4.35 -6.26
CA THR A 107 0.18 -4.36 -6.58
C THR A 107 0.82 -5.50 -5.80
N PRO A 108 1.51 -6.45 -6.45
CA PRO A 108 2.00 -7.65 -5.78
C PRO A 108 3.20 -7.30 -4.90
N SER A 109 3.22 -7.79 -3.66
CA SER A 109 4.38 -7.72 -2.78
C SER A 109 5.44 -8.75 -3.20
N GLY A 110 6.72 -8.44 -2.97
CA GLY A 110 7.83 -9.35 -3.24
C GLY A 110 9.02 -8.65 -3.91
N ARG A 111 9.92 -9.48 -4.45
CA ARG A 111 11.12 -9.04 -5.16
C ARG A 111 10.92 -9.20 -6.66
N PHE A 112 11.13 -8.12 -7.39
CA PHE A 112 11.04 -8.01 -8.84
C PHE A 112 12.30 -7.34 -9.39
N SER A 113 12.32 -7.10 -10.69
CA SER A 113 13.33 -6.29 -11.37
C SER A 113 12.70 -5.51 -12.52
N ILE A 114 13.35 -4.44 -12.95
CA ILE A 114 12.93 -3.74 -14.16
C ILE A 114 13.20 -4.63 -15.38
N LEU A 115 12.13 -5.06 -16.04
CA LEU A 115 12.17 -5.96 -17.19
C LEU A 115 12.43 -5.20 -18.48
N ARG A 116 11.81 -4.02 -18.64
CA ARG A 116 11.95 -3.16 -19.82
C ARG A 116 11.41 -1.76 -19.55
N LYS A 117 11.82 -0.81 -20.39
CA LYS A 117 11.42 0.60 -20.37
C LYS A 117 10.87 0.99 -21.74
N VAL A 118 9.80 1.78 -21.78
CA VAL A 118 9.16 2.24 -23.03
C VAL A 118 8.85 3.72 -22.96
N SER A 119 9.17 4.45 -24.04
CA SER A 119 8.72 5.82 -24.30
C SER A 119 7.44 5.82 -25.14
N ASP A 120 6.57 6.80 -24.92
CA ASP A 120 5.21 6.88 -25.48
C ASP A 120 4.45 5.53 -25.48
N PRO A 121 4.25 4.92 -24.28
CA PRO A 121 3.64 3.60 -24.18
C PRO A 121 2.18 3.61 -24.64
N LEU A 122 1.85 2.63 -25.50
CA LEU A 122 0.47 2.34 -25.89
C LEU A 122 -0.21 1.48 -24.82
N TRP A 123 -1.35 1.93 -24.29
CA TRP A 123 -2.17 1.08 -23.44
C TRP A 123 -3.00 0.13 -24.28
N VAL A 124 -2.83 -1.17 -24.05
CA VAL A 124 -3.69 -2.22 -24.58
C VAL A 124 -4.67 -2.60 -23.49
N LYS A 125 -5.94 -2.28 -23.68
CA LYS A 125 -7.01 -2.49 -22.71
C LYS A 125 -7.21 -3.99 -22.47
N PRO A 126 -7.03 -4.45 -21.22
CA PRO A 126 -7.34 -5.82 -20.85
C PRO A 126 -8.85 -6.03 -20.77
N ASP A 127 -9.29 -7.27 -20.85
CA ASP A 127 -10.73 -7.56 -20.94
C ASP A 127 -11.53 -7.10 -19.71
N TRP A 128 -10.90 -7.09 -18.52
CA TRP A 128 -11.54 -6.59 -17.32
C TRP A 128 -12.01 -5.14 -17.47
N HIS A 129 -11.36 -4.32 -18.30
CA HIS A 129 -11.74 -2.93 -18.49
C HIS A 129 -13.11 -2.81 -19.14
N PHE A 130 -13.34 -3.56 -20.23
CA PHE A 130 -14.62 -3.57 -20.93
C PHE A 130 -15.75 -4.05 -20.02
N LEU A 131 -15.50 -5.11 -19.24
CA LEU A 131 -16.48 -5.62 -18.29
C LEU A 131 -16.80 -4.63 -17.17
N GLU A 132 -15.80 -3.88 -16.69
CA GLU A 132 -15.99 -2.87 -15.63
C GLU A 132 -16.87 -1.71 -16.09
N VAL A 133 -16.73 -1.28 -17.35
CA VAL A 133 -17.56 -0.21 -17.93
C VAL A 133 -18.87 -0.71 -18.57
N GLY A 134 -19.14 -2.02 -18.52
CA GLY A 134 -20.36 -2.62 -19.07
C GLY A 134 -20.37 -2.73 -20.59
N GLU A 135 -19.20 -2.69 -21.23
CA GLU A 135 -19.02 -2.89 -22.67
C GLU A 135 -18.75 -4.36 -23.02
N GLN A 136 -19.06 -4.74 -24.25
CA GLN A 136 -18.70 -6.06 -24.78
C GLN A 136 -17.20 -6.14 -25.02
N VAL A 137 -16.56 -7.21 -24.53
CA VAL A 137 -15.16 -7.51 -24.78
C VAL A 137 -14.96 -7.75 -26.28
N PRO A 138 -14.06 -7.02 -26.97
CA PRO A 138 -13.77 -7.27 -28.37
C PRO A 138 -13.26 -8.70 -28.61
N VAL A 139 -13.84 -9.39 -29.59
CA VAL A 139 -13.45 -10.77 -29.94
C VAL A 139 -12.04 -10.81 -30.57
N PHE A 140 -11.73 -9.83 -31.42
CA PHE A 140 -10.45 -9.72 -32.11
C PHE A 140 -9.46 -8.87 -31.31
N ALA A 141 -8.18 -9.24 -31.39
CA ALA A 141 -7.10 -8.54 -30.68
C ALA A 141 -6.78 -7.18 -31.32
N GLU A 142 -7.04 -7.06 -32.63
CA GLU A 142 -6.76 -5.89 -33.47
C GLU A 142 -7.85 -4.82 -33.38
N ASP A 143 -8.93 -5.07 -32.62
CA ASP A 143 -10.02 -4.11 -32.48
C ASP A 143 -9.50 -2.77 -31.93
N PRO A 144 -9.72 -1.64 -32.65
CA PRO A 144 -9.23 -0.33 -32.26
C PRO A 144 -9.60 0.09 -30.84
N ARG A 145 -10.73 -0.40 -30.31
CA ARG A 145 -11.19 -0.10 -28.95
C ARG A 145 -10.21 -0.57 -27.88
N ARG A 146 -9.36 -1.55 -28.19
CA ARG A 146 -8.32 -2.05 -27.27
C ARG A 146 -7.15 -1.09 -27.13
N PHE A 147 -6.97 -0.12 -28.02
CA PHE A 147 -5.77 0.70 -28.04
C PHE A 147 -6.05 2.12 -27.58
N GLN A 148 -5.28 2.60 -26.60
CA GLN A 148 -5.40 3.97 -26.11
C GLN A 148 -4.03 4.57 -25.80
N ARG A 149 -3.73 5.71 -26.42
CA ARG A 149 -2.49 6.46 -26.23
C ARG A 149 -2.64 7.51 -25.12
N GLY A 150 -1.52 7.95 -24.55
CA GLY A 150 -1.42 9.07 -23.62
C GLY A 150 -1.87 8.80 -22.18
N VAL A 151 -2.71 7.79 -21.92
CA VAL A 151 -3.21 7.51 -20.56
C VAL A 151 -2.16 6.98 -19.58
N LEU A 152 -1.05 6.45 -20.11
CA LEU A 152 0.08 5.93 -19.34
C LEU A 152 1.16 6.99 -19.10
N GLY A 153 0.98 8.23 -19.58
CA GLY A 153 2.02 9.26 -19.58
C GLY A 153 3.10 9.02 -20.62
N ARG A 154 4.22 9.73 -20.48
CA ARG A 154 5.34 9.72 -21.45
C ARG A 154 6.18 8.45 -21.43
N TYR A 155 6.20 7.74 -20.30
CA TYR A 155 7.09 6.60 -20.08
C TYR A 155 6.41 5.47 -19.31
N ALA A 156 6.95 4.26 -19.43
CA ALA A 156 6.57 3.12 -18.60
C ALA A 156 7.79 2.25 -18.29
N LEU A 157 7.92 1.83 -17.03
CA LEU A 157 8.94 0.90 -16.54
C LEU A 157 8.22 -0.38 -16.08
N TYR A 158 8.41 -1.48 -16.82
CA TYR A 158 7.75 -2.74 -16.52
C TYR A 158 8.56 -3.53 -15.51
N PHE A 159 7.93 -4.02 -14.45
CA PHE A 159 8.58 -4.83 -13.42
C PHE A 159 7.96 -6.23 -13.28
N ALA A 160 6.80 -6.47 -13.88
CA ALA A 160 6.18 -7.77 -13.98
C ALA A 160 5.28 -7.85 -15.24
N LYS A 161 4.71 -9.02 -15.51
CA LYS A 161 3.76 -9.19 -16.61
C LYS A 161 2.55 -8.28 -16.39
N ASP A 162 2.28 -7.42 -17.37
CA ASP A 162 1.16 -6.47 -17.38
C ASP A 162 1.16 -5.44 -16.22
N LEU A 163 2.29 -5.30 -15.50
CA LEU A 163 2.47 -4.36 -14.39
C LEU A 163 3.70 -3.48 -14.61
N MET A 164 3.49 -2.19 -14.41
CA MET A 164 4.47 -1.16 -14.70
C MET A 164 4.33 0.03 -13.75
N ILE A 165 5.44 0.76 -13.59
CA ILE A 165 5.47 2.12 -13.09
C ILE A 165 5.24 3.03 -14.30
N HIS A 166 4.21 3.86 -14.26
CA HIS A 166 3.86 4.73 -15.39
C HIS A 166 3.23 6.05 -14.91
N GLY A 167 3.01 6.99 -15.81
CA GLY A 167 2.39 8.28 -15.51
C GLY A 167 0.87 8.20 -15.43
N THR A 168 0.19 9.32 -15.19
CA THR A 168 -1.27 9.34 -15.18
C THR A 168 -1.82 10.68 -15.64
N LEU A 169 -3.03 10.67 -16.22
CA LEU A 169 -3.77 11.89 -16.52
C LEU A 169 -4.35 12.56 -15.26
N TYR A 170 -4.44 11.83 -14.15
CA TYR A 170 -5.12 12.27 -12.93
C TYR A 170 -4.20 12.20 -11.71
N GLU A 171 -3.21 13.09 -11.67
CA GLU A 171 -2.25 13.17 -10.56
C GLU A 171 -2.91 13.50 -9.21
N VAL A 172 -4.12 14.08 -9.22
CA VAL A 172 -4.97 14.27 -8.02
C VAL A 172 -5.30 12.97 -7.27
N ASN A 173 -5.01 11.82 -7.87
CA ASN A 173 -5.20 10.50 -7.26
C ASN A 173 -3.91 9.84 -6.76
N LEU A 174 -2.76 10.50 -6.89
CA LEU A 174 -1.53 10.06 -6.22
C LEU A 174 -1.73 10.11 -4.69
N GLY A 175 -1.04 9.22 -3.98
CA GLY A 175 -1.18 8.98 -2.55
C GLY A 175 -2.33 8.01 -2.19
N LYS A 176 -2.96 7.37 -3.18
CA LYS A 176 -4.14 6.52 -2.97
C LYS A 176 -3.99 5.14 -3.59
N SER A 177 -4.51 4.11 -2.91
CA SER A 177 -4.61 2.75 -3.44
C SER A 177 -5.86 2.60 -4.31
N ILE A 178 -5.77 2.94 -5.59
CA ILE A 178 -6.92 3.02 -6.52
C ILE A 178 -6.73 2.29 -7.85
N THR A 179 -5.52 1.80 -8.14
CA THR A 179 -5.23 1.23 -9.46
C THR A 179 -5.64 -0.24 -9.54
N HIS A 180 -5.52 -0.80 -10.74
CA HIS A 180 -5.73 -2.22 -11.02
C HIS A 180 -4.48 -3.08 -10.78
N GLY A 181 -3.42 -2.49 -10.20
CA GLY A 181 -2.17 -3.17 -9.84
C GLY A 181 -0.91 -2.43 -10.29
N CYS A 182 -1.00 -1.65 -11.38
CA CYS A 182 0.07 -0.78 -11.82
C CYS A 182 0.39 0.30 -10.79
N VAL A 183 1.59 0.87 -10.86
CA VAL A 183 2.02 1.94 -9.97
C VAL A 183 2.05 3.23 -10.78
N ARG A 184 1.19 4.18 -10.43
CA ARG A 184 1.13 5.49 -11.10
C ARG A 184 1.98 6.48 -10.33
N VAL A 185 2.78 7.28 -11.01
CA VAL A 185 3.56 8.38 -10.41
C VAL A 185 3.33 9.66 -11.21
N GLY A 186 3.75 10.81 -10.66
CA GLY A 186 3.69 12.09 -11.37
C GLY A 186 4.61 12.14 -12.59
N ALA A 187 4.33 13.03 -13.54
CA ALA A 187 5.07 13.11 -14.80
C ALA A 187 6.57 13.42 -14.61
N GLU A 188 6.91 14.34 -13.71
CA GLU A 188 8.30 14.70 -13.40
C GLU A 188 9.06 13.53 -12.76
N ASP A 189 8.45 12.89 -11.76
CA ASP A 189 9.03 11.72 -11.10
C ASP A 189 9.23 10.57 -12.07
N LEU A 190 8.26 10.34 -12.96
CA LEU A 190 8.33 9.31 -13.98
C LEU A 190 9.50 9.53 -14.93
N GLU A 191 9.69 10.76 -15.39
CA GLU A 191 10.80 11.14 -16.27
C GLU A 191 12.14 10.91 -15.58
N TYR A 192 12.28 11.37 -14.32
CA TYR A 192 13.48 11.12 -13.53
C TYR A 192 13.77 9.62 -13.39
N LEU A 193 12.77 8.82 -13.01
CA LEU A 193 12.92 7.36 -12.88
C LEU A 193 13.27 6.72 -14.23
N TYR A 194 12.66 7.16 -15.33
CA TYR A 194 12.97 6.65 -16.66
C TYR A 194 14.41 6.95 -17.06
N GLU A 195 14.99 8.08 -16.67
CA GLU A 195 16.38 8.41 -17.02
C GLU A 195 17.40 7.69 -16.13
N HIS A 196 17.07 7.50 -14.84
CA HIS A 196 18.04 7.09 -13.84
C HIS A 196 17.94 5.62 -13.40
N VAL A 197 16.92 4.88 -13.85
CA VAL A 197 16.75 3.46 -13.51
C VAL A 197 17.08 2.58 -14.71
N ASP A 198 18.00 1.63 -14.53
CA ASP A 198 18.36 0.69 -15.58
C ASP A 198 17.51 -0.58 -15.57
N VAL A 199 17.44 -1.22 -16.75
CA VAL A 199 16.87 -2.56 -16.90
C VAL A 199 17.72 -3.55 -16.10
N GLY A 200 17.06 -4.45 -15.37
CA GLY A 200 17.67 -5.42 -14.49
C GLY A 200 17.77 -4.97 -13.03
N TRP A 201 17.63 -3.67 -12.73
CA TRP A 201 17.69 -3.19 -11.36
C TRP A 201 16.56 -3.78 -10.50
N PRO A 202 16.83 -4.12 -9.22
CA PRO A 202 15.84 -4.71 -8.34
C PRO A 202 14.69 -3.74 -8.04
N VAL A 203 13.49 -4.29 -7.87
CA VAL A 203 12.30 -3.59 -7.38
C VAL A 203 11.75 -4.39 -6.21
N TYR A 204 11.69 -3.78 -5.04
CA TYR A 204 11.12 -4.37 -3.84
C TYR A 204 9.75 -3.76 -3.57
N ILE A 205 8.74 -4.59 -3.35
CA ILE A 205 7.37 -4.15 -3.13
C ILE A 205 6.86 -4.75 -1.83
N TYR A 206 6.29 -3.92 -0.95
CA TYR A 206 5.65 -4.38 0.28
C TYR A 206 4.35 -3.63 0.60
#